data_AF-A0A8C5R8G6-F1
#
_entry.id   AF-A0A8C5R8G6-F1
#
_cell.length_a   1.000
_cell.length_b   1.000
_cell.length_c   1.000
_cell.angle_alpha   90.00
_cell.angle_beta   90.00
_cell.angle_gamma   90.00
#
_symmetry.space_group_name_H-M   'P 1'
#
loop_
_entity.id
_entity.type
_entity.pdbx_description
1 polymer ?
#
loop_
_entity_poly.entity_id
_entity_poly.type
_entity_poly.pdbx_seq_one_letter_code
_entity_poly.pdbx_strand_id
1 'polypeptide(L)'
;SLSIALESGQQLVFRVTVLLTFVFFIVGKYVLECPKNLVFTFTITSCLPTCRTLTEPDKTCDVHFDPLPGCTCSPGTYIDPSGRCVPASQCPCYYRGFAILSGEVIHDNGITCNCTKGKLYCTSPTRKGCACPPGLVWNDKGDCIEETQCPCIHNGILYEPGEQIRIQCNTCTCSNRRWMCTKKACLATCIVYGDGHYITFDAKTYNFNGDCQYTLVQVAITGQCSNVLISFVALQSLSSHSLRNDELQGTEQVVPFRVRLMGIYLVVEAHIGLIILNKNNKSLFQQGSLCGLCGNYDGNANNDFTTRGNAIVGNVEEFGNSWKLTSLCPDAVLHKYPCSLNPYRLSWAQKQCSIITSSVFSICHPHVDPKNFYDACVSDSCACNTGGDCECFCTAVAAYAQICGEFGICVSWRTPDRCPLFCDYYNDRDECEWHYKPCGAPCMRTCRNPSGKCSYEIRGLEGCYPSCPDDRPLFDEDEMKCVSKCGCYDDDRMHYRVGERVPSRRNCYVW
;
A
#
# COMPACT_ATOMS: atom_id res chain seq x y z
N SER A 1 26.27 -10.81 50.93
CA SER A 1 26.02 -12.21 51.28
C SER A 1 24.87 -12.73 50.45
N LEU A 2 25.06 -13.92 49.88
CA LEU A 2 24.14 -14.74 49.08
C LEU A 2 24.13 -14.52 47.55
N SER A 3 24.98 -15.32 46.90
CA SER A 3 24.90 -15.88 45.55
C SER A 3 23.89 -17.06 45.50
N ILE A 4 23.44 -17.47 44.30
CA ILE A 4 22.97 -18.81 43.82
C ILE A 4 22.24 -18.55 42.48
N ALA A 5 22.24 -19.35 41.41
CA ALA A 5 23.12 -20.32 40.74
C ALA A 5 22.40 -20.62 39.39
N LEU A 6 23.15 -20.89 38.32
CA LEU A 6 22.61 -21.44 37.07
C LEU A 6 22.32 -22.92 37.24
N GLU A 7 21.16 -23.40 36.80
CA GLU A 7 20.92 -24.82 36.51
C GLU A 7 20.15 -25.01 35.19
N SER A 8 20.49 -26.13 34.56
CA SER A 8 20.24 -26.58 33.20
C SER A 8 18.84 -27.12 32.91
N GLY A 9 18.39 -26.91 31.66
CA GLY A 9 17.54 -27.76 30.83
C GLY A 9 16.43 -28.63 31.43
N GLN A 10 15.17 -28.32 31.11
CA GLN A 10 14.19 -29.27 30.55
C GLN A 10 12.87 -28.57 30.16
N GLN A 11 12.19 -29.16 29.16
CA GLN A 11 10.85 -28.86 28.66
C GLN A 11 9.81 -28.58 29.75
N LEU A 12 8.95 -27.58 29.53
CA LEU A 12 7.59 -27.58 30.05
C LEU A 12 6.57 -27.19 28.98
N VAL A 13 5.88 -28.21 28.51
CA VAL A 13 4.56 -28.12 27.89
C VAL A 13 3.56 -27.74 28.99
N PHE A 14 2.82 -26.65 28.82
CA PHE A 14 1.56 -26.47 29.54
C PHE A 14 0.42 -26.20 28.56
N ARG A 15 -0.40 -27.23 28.38
CA ARG A 15 -1.82 -27.08 28.03
C ARG A 15 -2.56 -26.78 29.33
N VAL A 16 -3.30 -25.67 29.36
CA VAL A 16 -4.41 -25.51 30.31
C VAL A 16 -5.64 -25.06 29.54
N THR A 17 -6.67 -25.88 29.61
CA THR A 17 -8.04 -25.59 29.16
C THR A 17 -8.86 -25.42 30.42
N VAL A 18 -9.48 -24.25 30.66
CA VAL A 18 -10.61 -24.10 31.58
C VAL A 18 -11.62 -23.09 31.03
N LEU A 19 -12.88 -23.50 31.18
CA LEU A 19 -14.16 -22.96 30.74
C LEU A 19 -14.61 -21.65 31.42
N LEU A 20 -15.38 -20.87 30.63
CA LEU A 20 -16.64 -20.15 30.88
C LEU A 20 -16.92 -19.42 32.22
N THR A 21 -17.49 -18.22 32.03
CA THR A 21 -18.26 -17.32 32.91
C THR A 21 -17.50 -16.44 33.90
N PHE A 22 -17.36 -15.16 33.57
CA PHE A 22 -17.82 -14.03 34.39
C PHE A 22 -18.11 -12.81 33.48
N VAL A 23 -19.32 -12.28 33.61
CA VAL A 23 -19.88 -11.11 32.92
C VAL A 23 -19.96 -9.95 33.93
N PHE A 24 -19.83 -8.70 33.45
CA PHE A 24 -20.07 -7.38 34.12
C PHE A 24 -18.99 -6.94 35.13
N PHE A 25 -18.37 -5.75 35.13
CA PHE A 25 -18.54 -4.37 34.59
C PHE A 25 -17.11 -3.86 34.24
N ILE A 26 -16.81 -3.12 33.16
CA ILE A 26 -16.97 -1.66 32.97
C ILE A 26 -16.82 -1.37 31.46
N VAL A 27 -17.92 -1.04 30.76
CA VAL A 27 -18.04 0.08 29.82
C VAL A 27 -19.48 0.56 29.94
N GLY A 28 -19.76 1.26 31.03
CA GLY A 28 -21.01 2.00 31.21
C GLY A 28 -20.76 3.47 30.92
N LYS A 29 -20.90 3.87 29.65
CA LYS A 29 -21.25 5.24 29.20
C LYS A 29 -21.25 5.32 27.67
N TYR A 30 -22.19 4.64 27.03
CA TYR A 30 -22.86 5.12 25.81
C TYR A 30 -24.10 4.24 25.65
N VAL A 31 -25.12 4.51 26.46
CA VAL A 31 -26.48 4.25 25.98
C VAL A 31 -26.66 5.26 24.84
N LEU A 32 -26.68 4.78 23.59
CA LEU A 32 -27.15 5.59 22.48
C LEU A 32 -28.65 5.83 22.72
N GLU A 33 -28.98 6.85 23.50
CA GLU A 33 -30.31 7.42 23.48
C GLU A 33 -30.53 8.00 22.08
N CYS A 34 -31.32 7.30 21.28
CA CYS A 34 -31.68 7.82 19.97
C CYS A 34 -32.45 9.14 20.15
N PRO A 35 -32.20 10.15 19.30
CA PRO A 35 -32.99 11.38 19.29
C PRO A 35 -34.49 11.08 19.19
N LYS A 36 -35.34 11.97 19.72
CA LYS A 36 -36.80 11.82 19.66
C LYS A 36 -37.24 11.48 18.22
N ASN A 37 -38.01 10.40 18.07
CA ASN A 37 -38.53 9.82 16.81
C ASN A 37 -37.60 8.87 16.03
N LEU A 38 -36.44 8.49 16.56
CA LEU A 38 -35.62 7.38 16.05
C LEU A 38 -35.68 6.17 17.00
N VAL A 39 -35.57 4.97 16.45
CA VAL A 39 -35.55 3.69 17.18
C VAL A 39 -34.21 3.02 17.00
N PHE A 40 -33.66 2.51 18.10
CA PHE A 40 -32.42 1.75 18.08
C PHE A 40 -32.64 0.35 17.47
N THR A 41 -31.75 -0.07 16.58
CA THR A 41 -31.73 -1.41 15.99
C THR A 41 -30.30 -1.96 15.98
N PHE A 42 -30.17 -3.29 16.07
CA PHE A 42 -28.90 -4.00 15.95
C PHE A 42 -28.52 -4.31 14.50
N THR A 43 -29.40 -3.99 13.55
CA THR A 43 -29.28 -4.39 12.14
C THR A 43 -29.54 -3.20 11.21
N ILE A 44 -28.66 -2.19 11.26
CA ILE A 44 -28.66 -1.15 10.21
C ILE A 44 -28.00 -1.74 8.96
N THR A 45 -28.62 -1.52 7.80
CA THR A 45 -28.07 -1.87 6.48
C THR A 45 -27.73 -0.59 5.71
N SER A 46 -27.04 -0.72 4.57
CA SER A 46 -26.65 0.40 3.69
C SER A 46 -27.85 1.13 3.13
N CYS A 47 -28.97 0.43 3.05
CA CYS A 47 -30.23 0.97 2.61
C CYS A 47 -31.02 1.56 3.79
N LEU A 48 -30.57 2.71 4.30
CA LEU A 48 -31.32 3.43 5.32
C LEU A 48 -32.65 3.97 4.74
N PRO A 49 -33.77 3.90 5.49
CA PRO A 49 -35.07 4.34 5.01
C PRO A 49 -35.15 5.88 4.99
N THR A 50 -34.69 6.51 3.92
CA THR A 50 -34.77 7.97 3.73
C THR A 50 -35.86 8.34 2.73
N CYS A 51 -36.46 9.53 2.84
CA CYS A 51 -37.43 10.00 1.85
C CYS A 51 -36.87 10.03 0.43
N ARG A 52 -35.54 10.20 0.28
CA ARG A 52 -34.86 10.19 -1.03
C ARG A 52 -34.87 8.81 -1.69
N THR A 53 -34.68 7.74 -0.90
CA THR A 53 -34.72 6.35 -1.40
C THR A 53 -36.09 5.95 -1.96
N LEU A 54 -37.16 6.68 -1.61
CA LEU A 54 -38.50 6.45 -2.19
C LEU A 54 -38.64 7.00 -3.60
N THR A 55 -37.89 8.05 -3.97
CA THR A 55 -37.95 8.67 -5.30
C THR A 55 -36.93 8.09 -6.25
N GLU A 56 -35.70 7.90 -5.78
CA GLU A 56 -34.57 7.41 -6.60
C GLU A 56 -33.97 6.18 -5.92
N PRO A 57 -33.63 5.12 -6.69
CA PRO A 57 -32.91 3.96 -6.13
C PRO A 57 -31.53 4.41 -5.64
N ASP A 58 -31.28 4.19 -4.35
CA ASP A 58 -29.99 4.52 -3.76
C ASP A 58 -28.97 3.43 -4.13
N LYS A 59 -28.00 3.79 -4.98
CA LYS A 59 -26.93 2.89 -5.43
C LYS A 59 -26.06 2.36 -4.30
N THR A 60 -26.11 2.98 -3.11
CA THR A 60 -25.42 2.47 -1.93
C THR A 60 -26.12 1.25 -1.32
N CYS A 61 -27.41 1.02 -1.63
CA CYS A 61 -28.14 -0.18 -1.21
C CYS A 61 -27.58 -1.48 -1.83
N ASP A 62 -26.87 -1.39 -2.95
CA ASP A 62 -26.21 -2.54 -3.61
C ASP A 62 -24.85 -2.88 -2.97
N VAL A 63 -24.37 -2.06 -2.04
CA VAL A 63 -23.11 -2.28 -1.30
C VAL A 63 -23.41 -3.16 -0.09
N HIS A 64 -22.83 -4.36 -0.07
CA HIS A 64 -22.98 -5.29 1.05
C HIS A 64 -22.00 -4.95 2.18
N PHE A 65 -22.52 -4.72 3.39
CA PHE A 65 -21.72 -4.57 4.60
C PHE A 65 -22.28 -5.43 5.74
N ASP A 66 -21.46 -5.70 6.75
CA ASP A 66 -21.85 -6.39 7.99
C ASP A 66 -22.71 -5.48 8.88
N PRO A 67 -23.95 -5.87 9.23
CA PRO A 67 -24.89 -4.99 9.93
C PRO A 67 -24.32 -4.41 11.23
N LEU A 68 -24.43 -3.08 11.39
CA LEU A 68 -23.97 -2.38 12.60
C LEU A 68 -25.16 -1.93 13.46
N PRO A 69 -25.00 -1.85 14.79
CA PRO A 69 -26.02 -1.27 15.67
C PRO A 69 -26.09 0.26 15.54
N GLY A 70 -27.30 0.81 15.55
CA GLY A 70 -27.51 2.26 15.55
C GLY A 70 -28.99 2.69 15.56
N CYS A 71 -29.24 3.97 15.32
CA CYS A 71 -30.59 4.56 15.31
C CYS A 71 -31.17 4.69 13.90
N THR A 72 -32.41 4.27 13.68
CA THR A 72 -33.13 4.38 12.41
C THR A 72 -34.62 4.68 12.62
N CYS A 73 -35.38 4.92 11.55
CA CYS A 73 -36.81 5.12 11.64
C CYS A 73 -37.57 3.81 11.92
N SER A 74 -38.70 3.90 12.62
CA SER A 74 -39.60 2.75 12.79
C SER A 74 -40.10 2.24 11.43
N PRO A 75 -40.37 0.93 11.27
CA PRO A 75 -40.90 0.38 10.03
C PRO A 75 -42.11 1.17 9.51
N GLY A 76 -42.06 1.57 8.23
CA GLY A 76 -43.11 2.39 7.60
C GLY A 76 -42.91 3.92 7.71
N THR A 77 -41.83 4.39 8.32
CA THR A 77 -41.44 5.81 8.38
C THR A 77 -40.05 6.03 7.77
N TYR A 78 -39.79 7.25 7.29
CA TYR A 78 -38.63 7.59 6.49
C TYR A 78 -37.98 8.90 6.97
N ILE A 79 -36.65 8.99 6.89
CA ILE A 79 -35.88 10.17 7.30
C ILE A 79 -36.07 11.28 6.26
N ASP A 80 -36.61 12.42 6.67
CA ASP A 80 -36.72 13.63 5.86
C ASP A 80 -35.38 14.42 5.79
N PRO A 81 -35.24 15.47 4.95
CA PRO A 81 -34.01 16.27 4.88
C PRO A 81 -33.58 16.93 6.19
N SER A 82 -34.51 17.10 7.13
CA SER A 82 -34.24 17.68 8.45
C SER A 82 -33.81 16.64 9.49
N GLY A 83 -33.70 15.37 9.10
CA GLY A 83 -33.30 14.27 9.97
C GLY A 83 -34.45 13.69 10.82
N ARG A 84 -35.71 13.99 10.50
CA ARG A 84 -36.88 13.51 11.25
C ARG A 84 -37.59 12.37 10.53
N CYS A 85 -38.10 11.39 11.29
CA CYS A 85 -38.90 10.30 10.74
C CYS A 85 -40.33 10.75 10.44
N VAL A 86 -40.73 10.67 9.18
CA VAL A 86 -42.07 11.03 8.71
C VAL A 86 -42.72 9.87 7.95
N PRO A 87 -44.05 9.77 7.91
CA PRO A 87 -44.74 8.84 7.02
C PRO A 87 -44.45 9.14 5.54
N ALA A 88 -44.52 8.14 4.67
CA ALA A 88 -44.29 8.33 3.23
C ALA A 88 -45.14 9.45 2.60
N SER A 89 -46.36 9.68 3.11
CA SER A 89 -47.24 10.77 2.66
C SER A 89 -46.70 12.18 2.88
N GLN A 90 -45.72 12.35 3.78
CA GLN A 90 -45.09 13.63 4.10
C GLN A 90 -43.68 13.74 3.50
N CYS A 91 -43.18 12.69 2.83
CA CYS A 91 -41.88 12.74 2.18
C CYS A 91 -41.92 13.65 0.94
N PRO A 92 -40.94 14.55 0.77
CA PRO A 92 -40.73 15.23 -0.50
C PRO A 92 -40.24 14.25 -1.56
N CYS A 93 -40.51 14.56 -2.82
CA CYS A 93 -39.91 13.87 -3.96
C CYS A 93 -38.70 14.64 -4.47
N TYR A 94 -37.78 13.97 -5.16
CA TYR A 94 -36.61 14.61 -5.76
C TYR A 94 -36.68 14.57 -7.29
N TYR A 95 -36.41 15.71 -7.94
CA TYR A 95 -36.29 15.81 -9.39
C TYR A 95 -35.10 16.69 -9.75
N ARG A 96 -34.13 16.14 -10.50
CA ARG A 96 -32.89 16.83 -10.91
C ARG A 96 -32.13 17.48 -9.73
N GLY A 97 -32.15 16.83 -8.57
CA GLY A 97 -31.50 17.31 -7.35
C GLY A 97 -32.30 18.29 -6.49
N PHE A 98 -33.48 18.75 -6.95
CA PHE A 98 -34.37 19.63 -6.18
C PHE A 98 -35.45 18.85 -5.44
N ALA A 99 -35.81 19.29 -4.23
CA ALA A 99 -36.88 18.71 -3.43
C ALA A 99 -38.24 19.36 -3.77
N ILE A 100 -39.24 18.53 -4.07
CA ILE A 100 -40.63 18.87 -4.40
C ILE A 100 -41.49 18.40 -3.23
N LEU A 101 -42.32 19.27 -2.65
CA LEU A 101 -43.14 18.89 -1.51
C LEU A 101 -44.24 17.90 -1.90
N SER A 102 -44.66 17.08 -0.95
CA SER A 102 -45.75 16.12 -1.17
C SER A 102 -47.04 16.84 -1.59
N GLY A 103 -47.61 16.47 -2.73
CA GLY A 103 -48.78 17.11 -3.34
C GLY A 103 -48.46 18.26 -4.31
N GLU A 104 -47.20 18.67 -4.46
CA GLU A 104 -46.82 19.66 -5.46
C GLU A 104 -46.72 19.03 -6.86
N VAL A 105 -47.07 19.84 -7.86
CA VAL A 105 -46.97 19.51 -9.28
C VAL A 105 -45.96 20.46 -9.92
N ILE A 106 -44.97 19.89 -10.59
CA ILE A 106 -43.99 20.66 -11.36
C ILE A 106 -44.26 20.51 -12.85
N HIS A 107 -44.03 21.59 -13.58
CA HIS A 107 -44.02 21.63 -15.03
C HIS A 107 -42.62 21.98 -15.51
N ASP A 108 -41.93 21.04 -16.14
CA ASP A 108 -40.59 21.26 -16.73
C ASP A 108 -40.56 20.75 -18.17
N ASN A 109 -40.29 21.64 -19.13
CA ASN A 109 -40.12 21.31 -20.56
C ASN A 109 -41.26 20.51 -21.22
N GLY A 110 -42.48 20.65 -20.70
CA GLY A 110 -43.68 19.93 -21.14
C GLY A 110 -43.99 18.68 -20.31
N ILE A 111 -43.06 18.21 -19.48
CA ILE A 111 -43.29 17.11 -18.54
C ILE A 111 -44.03 17.65 -17.31
N THR A 112 -45.14 17.01 -16.97
CA THR A 112 -45.90 17.30 -15.74
C THR A 112 -45.61 16.19 -14.73
N CYS A 113 -44.98 16.52 -13.62
CA CYS A 113 -44.68 15.55 -12.55
C CYS A 113 -45.45 15.88 -11.28
N ASN A 114 -46.08 14.86 -10.67
CA ASN A 114 -46.76 14.96 -9.39
C ASN A 114 -46.02 14.13 -8.33
N CYS A 115 -45.74 14.73 -7.17
CA CYS A 115 -45.21 14.03 -6.01
C CYS A 115 -46.33 13.43 -5.14
N THR A 116 -46.42 12.11 -5.06
CA THR A 116 -47.32 11.43 -4.10
C THR A 116 -46.58 10.36 -3.31
N LYS A 117 -46.69 10.43 -1.98
CA LYS A 117 -46.10 9.46 -1.04
C LYS A 117 -44.58 9.26 -1.22
N GLY A 118 -43.83 10.34 -1.47
CA GLY A 118 -42.38 10.29 -1.73
C GLY A 118 -41.99 9.70 -3.09
N LYS A 119 -42.97 9.42 -3.97
CA LYS A 119 -42.77 8.93 -5.34
C LYS A 119 -43.17 9.97 -6.36
N LEU A 120 -42.33 10.17 -7.37
CA LEU A 120 -42.55 11.12 -8.45
C LEU A 120 -43.23 10.41 -9.64
N TYR A 121 -44.37 10.93 -10.08
CA TYR A 121 -45.10 10.42 -11.24
C TYR A 121 -45.11 11.48 -12.34
N CYS A 122 -44.31 11.26 -13.39
CA CYS A 122 -44.15 12.19 -14.50
C CYS A 122 -44.87 11.72 -15.76
N THR A 123 -45.72 12.58 -16.31
CA THR A 123 -46.36 12.43 -17.62
C THR A 123 -45.77 13.43 -18.61
N SER A 124 -45.17 12.93 -19.70
CA SER A 124 -44.60 13.74 -20.78
C SER A 124 -45.54 13.70 -22.00
N PRO A 125 -45.80 14.82 -22.70
CA PRO A 125 -46.27 14.76 -24.08
C PRO A 125 -45.17 14.06 -24.87
N THR A 126 -45.53 13.01 -25.60
CA THR A 126 -44.65 12.16 -26.40
C THR A 126 -43.78 12.98 -27.38
N ARG A 127 -42.69 13.57 -26.89
CA ARG A 127 -41.55 13.93 -27.71
C ARG A 127 -40.75 12.65 -27.90
N LYS A 128 -40.61 12.25 -29.16
CA LYS A 128 -39.66 11.22 -29.59
C LYS A 128 -38.25 11.70 -29.18
N GLY A 129 -37.79 11.34 -27.99
CA GLY A 129 -36.38 11.34 -27.70
C GLY A 129 -35.73 10.28 -28.58
N CYS A 130 -34.61 10.62 -29.22
CA CYS A 130 -33.78 9.62 -29.88
C CYS A 130 -33.22 8.72 -28.77
N ALA A 131 -33.74 7.51 -28.68
CA ALA A 131 -33.15 6.44 -27.90
C ALA A 131 -32.48 5.47 -28.88
N CYS A 132 -31.42 4.82 -28.42
CA CYS A 132 -30.86 3.74 -29.20
C CYS A 132 -31.89 2.62 -29.37
N PRO A 133 -31.94 1.96 -30.54
CA PRO A 133 -32.74 0.75 -30.73
C PRO A 133 -32.46 -0.27 -29.61
N PRO A 134 -33.43 -1.12 -29.26
CA PRO A 134 -33.22 -2.16 -28.26
C PRO A 134 -31.95 -2.98 -28.53
N GLY A 135 -31.07 -3.08 -27.52
CA GLY A 135 -29.78 -3.79 -27.62
C GLY A 135 -28.57 -2.90 -27.93
N LEU A 136 -28.76 -1.61 -28.22
CA LEU A 136 -27.69 -0.64 -28.45
C LEU A 136 -27.64 0.42 -27.34
N VAL A 137 -26.47 0.98 -27.13
CA VAL A 137 -26.17 1.99 -26.10
C VAL A 137 -25.52 3.22 -26.71
N TRP A 138 -25.80 4.37 -26.12
CA TRP A 138 -25.34 5.67 -26.59
C TRP A 138 -23.86 5.90 -26.21
N ASN A 139 -23.03 6.30 -27.17
CA ASN A 139 -21.62 6.68 -26.94
C ASN A 139 -21.45 8.22 -26.85
N ASP A 140 -20.27 8.68 -26.41
CA ASP A 140 -19.98 10.12 -26.23
C ASP A 140 -19.90 10.90 -27.55
N LYS A 141 -19.88 10.21 -28.70
CA LYS A 141 -19.89 10.79 -30.05
C LYS A 141 -21.30 10.95 -30.62
N GLY A 142 -22.32 10.42 -29.94
CA GLY A 142 -23.72 10.49 -30.37
C GLY A 142 -24.21 9.28 -31.18
N ASP A 143 -23.43 8.20 -31.25
CA ASP A 143 -23.78 6.97 -31.97
C ASP A 143 -24.36 5.90 -31.03
N CYS A 144 -25.17 5.02 -31.60
CA CYS A 144 -25.68 3.82 -30.93
C CYS A 144 -24.81 2.61 -31.27
N ILE A 145 -24.03 2.15 -30.30
CA ILE A 145 -23.09 1.04 -30.41
C ILE A 145 -23.56 -0.17 -29.63
N GLU A 146 -23.00 -1.35 -29.90
CA GLU A 146 -23.24 -2.53 -29.07
C GLU A 146 -22.63 -2.36 -27.67
N GLU A 147 -23.23 -2.98 -26.64
CA GLU A 147 -22.69 -2.95 -25.27
C GLU A 147 -21.26 -3.50 -25.19
N THR A 148 -20.92 -4.45 -26.07
CA THR A 148 -19.58 -5.03 -26.23
C THR A 148 -18.52 -4.02 -26.70
N GLN A 149 -18.96 -2.97 -27.38
CA GLN A 149 -18.09 -1.92 -27.91
C GLN A 149 -17.90 -0.76 -26.93
N CYS A 150 -18.46 -0.86 -25.72
CA CYS A 150 -18.33 0.20 -24.73
C CYS A 150 -16.93 0.24 -24.12
N PRO A 151 -16.26 1.40 -24.16
CA PRO A 151 -14.95 1.56 -23.55
C PRO A 151 -15.04 1.55 -22.02
N CYS A 152 -13.96 1.12 -21.38
CA CYS A 152 -13.81 1.13 -19.93
C CYS A 152 -13.09 2.40 -19.49
N ILE A 153 -13.33 2.82 -18.25
CA ILE A 153 -12.61 3.95 -17.66
C ILE A 153 -11.77 3.42 -16.49
N HIS A 154 -10.51 3.83 -16.42
CA HIS A 154 -9.63 3.59 -15.27
C HIS A 154 -8.75 4.81 -15.05
N ASN A 155 -8.79 5.38 -13.83
CA ASN A 155 -8.08 6.60 -13.44
C ASN A 155 -8.31 7.79 -14.39
N GLY A 156 -9.54 7.95 -14.88
CA GLY A 156 -9.93 9.02 -15.80
C GLY A 156 -9.45 8.82 -17.25
N ILE A 157 -8.73 7.72 -17.54
CA ILE A 157 -8.30 7.34 -18.88
C ILE A 157 -9.31 6.37 -19.48
N LEU A 158 -9.65 6.58 -20.74
CA LEU A 158 -10.58 5.77 -21.51
C LEU A 158 -9.82 4.65 -22.24
N TYR A 159 -10.31 3.41 -22.13
CA TYR A 159 -9.72 2.21 -22.71
C TYR A 159 -10.71 1.51 -23.63
N GLU A 160 -10.29 1.16 -24.83
CA GLU A 160 -11.12 0.47 -25.82
C GLU A 160 -11.38 -0.99 -25.40
N PRO A 161 -12.50 -1.59 -25.86
CA PRO A 161 -12.79 -3.00 -25.63
C PRO A 161 -11.64 -3.91 -26.08
N GLY A 162 -11.23 -4.84 -25.21
CA GLY A 162 -10.09 -5.73 -25.43
C GLY A 162 -8.75 -5.17 -24.96
N GLU A 163 -8.63 -3.87 -24.67
CA GLU A 163 -7.42 -3.33 -24.05
C GLU A 163 -7.22 -3.88 -22.65
N GLN A 164 -5.95 -3.98 -22.27
CA GLN A 164 -5.53 -4.59 -21.01
C GLN A 164 -4.77 -3.58 -20.16
N ILE A 165 -5.15 -3.51 -18.89
CA ILE A 165 -4.36 -2.85 -17.85
C ILE A 165 -3.82 -3.89 -16.89
N ARG A 166 -2.73 -3.54 -16.22
CA ARG A 166 -2.16 -4.34 -15.16
C ARG A 166 -2.43 -3.67 -13.82
N ILE A 167 -3.01 -4.40 -12.88
CA ILE A 167 -3.22 -3.97 -11.50
C ILE A 167 -2.43 -4.93 -10.63
N GLN A 168 -1.31 -4.46 -10.07
CA GLN A 168 -0.32 -5.31 -9.39
C GLN A 168 0.14 -6.47 -10.29
N CYS A 169 -0.06 -7.72 -9.85
CA CYS A 169 0.24 -8.93 -10.62
C CYS A 169 -0.92 -9.40 -11.51
N ASN A 170 -2.09 -8.76 -11.42
CA ASN A 170 -3.30 -9.13 -12.15
C ASN A 170 -3.41 -8.42 -13.49
N THR A 171 -3.99 -9.11 -14.47
CA THR A 171 -4.28 -8.56 -15.79
C THR A 171 -5.78 -8.36 -15.92
N CYS A 172 -6.19 -7.13 -16.23
CA CYS A 172 -7.59 -6.73 -16.37
C CYS A 172 -7.86 -6.37 -17.82
N THR A 173 -8.80 -7.07 -18.44
CA THR A 173 -9.22 -6.81 -19.83
C THR A 173 -10.52 -6.03 -19.81
N CYS A 174 -10.59 -4.96 -20.60
CA CYS A 174 -11.83 -4.22 -20.80
C CYS A 174 -12.81 -5.06 -21.62
N SER A 175 -13.99 -5.34 -21.07
CA SER A 175 -15.05 -6.07 -21.76
C SER A 175 -16.41 -5.63 -21.25
N ASN A 176 -17.32 -5.25 -22.15
CA ASN A 176 -18.69 -4.81 -21.82
C ASN A 176 -18.70 -3.71 -20.75
N ARG A 177 -17.85 -2.68 -20.90
CA ARG A 177 -17.74 -1.57 -19.93
C ARG A 177 -17.29 -1.98 -18.52
N ARG A 178 -16.79 -3.22 -18.35
CA ARG A 178 -16.31 -3.79 -17.08
C ARG A 178 -14.87 -4.26 -17.21
N TRP A 179 -14.15 -4.19 -16.10
CA TRP A 179 -12.83 -4.79 -15.98
C TRP A 179 -12.95 -6.25 -15.60
N MET A 180 -12.54 -7.14 -16.50
CA MET A 180 -12.39 -8.56 -16.24
C MET A 180 -10.95 -8.85 -15.82
N CYS A 181 -10.73 -8.94 -14.51
CA CYS A 181 -9.40 -9.15 -13.93
C CYS A 181 -9.14 -10.62 -13.56
N THR A 182 -7.88 -11.05 -13.72
CA THR A 182 -7.40 -12.27 -13.04
C THR A 182 -7.45 -12.11 -11.52
N LYS A 183 -7.55 -13.22 -10.79
CA LYS A 183 -7.57 -13.25 -9.31
C LYS A 183 -6.35 -13.98 -8.75
N LYS A 184 -5.16 -13.52 -9.13
CA LYS A 184 -3.89 -14.00 -8.57
C LYS A 184 -3.61 -13.25 -7.27
N ALA A 185 -3.15 -13.97 -6.26
CA ALA A 185 -2.60 -13.38 -5.05
C ALA A 185 -1.29 -12.67 -5.38
N CYS A 186 -1.24 -11.35 -5.19
CA CYS A 186 -0.07 -10.55 -5.48
C CYS A 186 0.79 -10.34 -4.23
N LEU A 187 2.07 -10.04 -4.45
CA LEU A 187 2.90 -9.46 -3.40
C LEU A 187 2.34 -8.08 -3.06
N ALA A 188 2.14 -7.79 -1.77
CA ALA A 188 1.91 -6.42 -1.33
C ALA A 188 3.21 -5.80 -0.88
N THR A 189 3.23 -4.47 -0.99
CA THR A 189 4.38 -3.64 -0.69
C THR A 189 4.02 -2.74 0.48
N CYS A 190 4.83 -2.78 1.53
CA CYS A 190 4.90 -1.73 2.54
C CYS A 190 6.13 -0.86 2.27
N ILE A 191 6.01 0.46 2.40
CA ILE A 191 7.10 1.42 2.16
C ILE A 191 7.29 2.28 3.40
N VAL A 192 8.55 2.42 3.83
CA VAL A 192 8.93 3.39 4.87
C VAL A 192 10.03 4.28 4.33
N TYR A 193 9.73 5.55 4.10
CA TYR A 193 10.65 6.47 3.46
C TYR A 193 10.77 7.77 4.25
N GLY A 194 11.85 8.51 3.98
CA GLY A 194 12.09 9.79 4.64
C GLY A 194 12.19 9.66 6.16
N ASP A 195 11.77 10.72 6.85
CA ASP A 195 11.73 10.77 8.31
C ASP A 195 10.35 10.33 8.82
N GLY A 196 10.06 9.02 8.74
CA GLY A 196 8.86 8.45 9.35
C GLY A 196 7.59 8.45 8.49
N HIS A 197 7.71 8.41 7.16
CA HIS A 197 6.57 8.27 6.27
C HIS A 197 6.29 6.80 5.94
N TYR A 198 5.05 6.36 6.12
CA TYR A 198 4.63 4.97 5.96
C TYR A 198 3.54 4.84 4.90
N ILE A 199 3.63 3.74 4.15
CA ILE A 199 2.56 3.22 3.28
C ILE A 199 2.37 1.76 3.67
N THR A 200 1.20 1.42 4.21
CA THR A 200 0.85 0.05 4.60
C THR A 200 0.62 -0.84 3.39
N PHE A 201 0.51 -2.15 3.62
CA PHE A 201 0.20 -3.11 2.55
C PHE A 201 -1.16 -2.84 1.86
N ASP A 202 -2.11 -2.25 2.59
CA ASP A 202 -3.43 -1.86 2.07
C ASP A 202 -3.47 -0.38 1.61
N ALA A 203 -2.29 0.19 1.34
CA ALA A 203 -2.09 1.53 0.77
C ALA A 203 -2.54 2.70 1.65
N LYS A 204 -2.63 2.51 2.98
CA LYS A 204 -2.83 3.62 3.92
C LYS A 204 -1.53 4.39 4.12
N THR A 205 -1.58 5.70 3.90
CA THR A 205 -0.46 6.61 4.15
C THR A 205 -0.56 7.23 5.54
N TYR A 206 0.54 7.28 6.29
CA TYR A 206 0.60 8.00 7.56
C TYR A 206 2.03 8.38 7.94
N ASN A 207 2.16 9.29 8.92
CA ASN A 207 3.46 9.75 9.42
C ASN A 207 3.61 9.36 10.89
N PHE A 208 4.72 8.72 11.23
CA PHE A 208 5.03 8.32 12.60
C PHE A 208 6.54 8.38 12.83
N ASN A 209 6.96 9.19 13.81
CA ASN A 209 8.36 9.45 14.09
C ASN A 209 8.62 9.10 15.56
N GLY A 210 9.29 7.98 15.79
CA GLY A 210 9.64 7.51 17.12
C GLY A 210 11.13 7.23 17.24
N ASP A 211 11.73 7.66 18.35
CA ASP A 211 13.16 7.45 18.63
C ASP A 211 13.43 6.07 19.25
N CYS A 212 12.82 5.02 18.70
CA CYS A 212 12.93 3.66 19.22
C CYS A 212 12.98 2.63 18.08
N GLN A 213 13.16 1.37 18.47
CA GLN A 213 12.95 0.22 17.61
C GLN A 213 11.48 -0.21 17.63
N TYR A 214 10.91 -0.36 16.43
CA TYR A 214 9.51 -0.72 16.24
C TYR A 214 9.37 -1.97 15.38
N THR A 215 8.30 -2.74 15.63
CA THR A 215 7.91 -3.88 14.79
C THR A 215 7.29 -3.37 13.49
N LEU A 216 8.02 -3.49 12.38
CA LEU A 216 7.55 -3.06 11.07
C LEU A 216 6.53 -4.07 10.50
N VAL A 217 6.92 -5.34 10.47
CA VAL A 217 6.10 -6.48 10.05
C VAL A 217 6.37 -7.65 10.99
N GLN A 218 5.32 -8.37 11.35
CA GLN A 218 5.39 -9.68 12.00
C GLN A 218 4.36 -10.63 11.38
N VAL A 219 4.69 -11.92 11.33
CA VAL A 219 3.80 -12.98 10.84
C VAL A 219 3.13 -13.67 12.03
N ALA A 220 1.79 -13.67 12.06
CA ALA A 220 0.97 -14.27 13.11
C ALA A 220 0.58 -15.72 12.76
N ILE A 221 0.73 -16.64 13.72
CA ILE A 221 0.46 -18.08 13.52
C ILE A 221 -1.06 -18.40 13.57
N THR A 222 -1.84 -17.59 14.30
CA THR A 222 -3.28 -17.85 14.58
C THR A 222 -4.16 -16.62 14.35
N GLY A 223 -3.71 -15.64 13.57
CA GLY A 223 -4.38 -14.34 13.42
C GLY A 223 -4.28 -13.44 14.65
N GLN A 224 -3.61 -13.88 15.72
CA GLN A 224 -3.30 -13.06 16.89
C GLN A 224 -1.87 -12.56 16.81
N CYS A 225 -1.72 -11.23 16.81
CA CYS A 225 -0.45 -10.52 16.75
C CYS A 225 0.47 -10.73 17.97
N SER A 226 0.03 -11.46 18.99
CA SER A 226 0.84 -11.80 20.17
C SER A 226 1.76 -13.01 19.95
N ASN A 227 1.46 -13.87 18.96
CA ASN A 227 2.25 -15.07 18.66
C ASN A 227 3.12 -14.83 17.42
N VAL A 228 4.41 -14.56 17.68
CA VAL A 228 5.38 -14.16 16.65
C VAL A 228 6.05 -15.39 16.03
N LEU A 229 5.99 -15.51 14.70
CA LEU A 229 6.86 -16.41 13.96
C LEU A 229 8.21 -15.72 13.66
N ILE A 230 8.15 -14.48 13.15
CA ILE A 230 9.29 -13.67 12.72
C ILE A 230 8.92 -12.18 12.87
N SER A 231 9.83 -11.36 13.38
CA SER A 231 9.67 -9.90 13.51
C SER A 231 10.75 -9.15 12.74
N PHE A 232 10.34 -8.11 12.03
CA PHE A 232 11.26 -7.17 11.36
C PHE A 232 11.28 -5.86 12.11
N VAL A 233 12.49 -5.39 12.41
CA VAL A 233 12.73 -4.21 13.24
C VAL A 233 13.33 -3.12 12.37
N ALA A 234 12.73 -1.94 12.40
CA ALA A 234 13.35 -0.74 11.85
C ALA A 234 13.91 0.11 13.00
N LEU A 235 15.17 0.56 12.86
CA LEU A 235 15.74 1.66 13.64
C LEU A 235 15.39 2.97 12.92
N GLN A 236 14.66 3.87 13.57
CA GLN A 236 14.32 5.19 13.00
C GLN A 236 15.39 6.28 13.26
N SER A 237 16.57 5.95 13.81
CA SER A 237 17.59 6.98 14.12
C SER A 237 18.35 7.46 12.88
N LEU A 238 18.14 8.74 12.54
CA LEU A 238 18.88 9.57 11.59
C LEU A 238 20.40 9.35 11.62
N SER A 239 20.94 8.73 10.56
CA SER A 239 22.08 9.22 9.77
C SER A 239 22.55 8.09 8.84
N SER A 240 22.65 8.46 7.56
CA SER A 240 23.47 7.82 6.53
C SER A 240 24.58 6.91 7.06
N HIS A 241 24.65 5.69 6.50
CA HIS A 241 25.73 4.70 6.65
C HIS A 241 25.78 3.89 7.95
N SER A 242 24.89 2.89 8.10
CA SER A 242 25.23 1.60 8.71
C SER A 242 23.96 0.75 8.88
N LEU A 243 23.61 -0.08 7.89
CA LEU A 243 23.21 -1.44 8.29
C LEU A 243 24.50 -2.06 8.82
N ARG A 244 24.71 -1.97 10.13
CA ARG A 244 25.50 -2.99 10.80
C ARG A 244 24.74 -4.29 10.52
N ASN A 245 25.44 -5.40 10.50
CA ASN A 245 24.81 -6.72 10.46
C ASN A 245 23.79 -6.79 11.61
N ASP A 246 22.56 -6.37 11.37
CA ASP A 246 21.49 -6.39 12.35
C ASP A 246 21.12 -7.86 12.44
N GLU A 247 21.63 -8.47 13.50
CA GLU A 247 21.18 -9.77 13.95
C GLU A 247 19.65 -9.72 14.01
N LEU A 248 19.00 -10.54 13.19
CA LEU A 248 17.59 -10.89 13.39
C LEU A 248 17.49 -11.53 14.79
N GLN A 249 17.28 -10.73 15.82
CA GLN A 249 16.96 -11.23 17.15
C GLN A 249 15.50 -11.68 17.17
N GLY A 250 15.27 -12.89 16.68
CA GLY A 250 14.09 -13.70 16.89
C GLY A 250 14.51 -15.08 17.35
N THR A 251 13.74 -15.68 18.25
CA THR A 251 13.93 -17.02 18.83
C THR A 251 14.50 -18.04 17.83
N GLU A 252 15.56 -18.75 18.23
CA GLU A 252 16.42 -19.70 17.50
C GLU A 252 15.74 -20.57 16.42
N GLN A 253 15.41 -19.98 15.27
CA GLN A 253 15.24 -20.70 14.01
C GLN A 253 15.72 -19.79 12.88
N VAL A 254 16.96 -19.99 12.43
CA VAL A 254 17.57 -19.22 11.34
C VAL A 254 16.82 -19.55 10.05
N VAL A 255 15.89 -18.68 9.64
CA VAL A 255 15.23 -18.80 8.34
C VAL A 255 16.27 -18.52 7.27
N PRO A 256 16.53 -19.46 6.33
CA PRO A 256 17.50 -19.21 5.28
C PRO A 256 17.04 -18.03 4.41
N PHE A 257 17.96 -17.11 4.15
CA PHE A 257 17.74 -15.91 3.33
C PHE A 257 18.81 -15.80 2.24
N ARG A 258 18.53 -15.02 1.19
CA ARG A 258 19.45 -14.67 0.10
C ARG A 258 19.60 -13.17 0.08
N VAL A 259 20.84 -12.69 -0.03
CA VAL A 259 21.13 -11.26 -0.20
C VAL A 259 21.62 -11.05 -1.62
N ARG A 260 21.09 -10.03 -2.30
CA ARG A 260 21.49 -9.62 -3.65
C ARG A 260 21.57 -8.11 -3.72
N LEU A 261 22.46 -7.60 -4.57
CA LEU A 261 22.47 -6.19 -4.96
C LEU A 261 21.71 -6.05 -6.29
N MET A 262 20.70 -5.19 -6.32
CA MET A 262 19.93 -4.90 -7.54
C MET A 262 19.83 -3.39 -7.73
N GLY A 263 20.58 -2.86 -8.70
CA GLY A 263 20.70 -1.41 -8.90
C GLY A 263 21.30 -0.75 -7.66
N ILE A 264 20.57 0.20 -7.08
CA ILE A 264 20.98 0.89 -5.84
C ILE A 264 20.39 0.27 -4.56
N TYR A 265 19.78 -0.92 -4.66
CA TYR A 265 19.08 -1.56 -3.56
C TYR A 265 19.80 -2.83 -3.10
N LEU A 266 19.83 -3.03 -1.78
CA LEU A 266 20.12 -4.32 -1.16
C LEU A 266 18.80 -5.10 -1.03
N VAL A 267 18.72 -6.27 -1.64
CA VAL A 267 17.54 -7.14 -1.67
C VAL A 267 17.80 -8.35 -0.80
N VAL A 268 17.01 -8.51 0.27
CA VAL A 268 17.05 -9.69 1.14
C VAL A 268 15.80 -10.53 0.90
N GLU A 269 15.94 -11.68 0.26
CA GLU A 269 14.87 -12.64 -0.02
C GLU A 269 14.91 -13.78 1.00
N ALA A 270 13.92 -13.86 1.88
CA ALA A 270 13.74 -14.99 2.77
C ALA A 270 12.90 -16.08 2.08
N HIS A 271 13.23 -17.37 2.31
CA HIS A 271 12.52 -18.50 1.69
C HIS A 271 11.02 -18.59 2.00
N ILE A 272 10.54 -17.78 2.95
CA ILE A 272 9.13 -17.61 3.34
C ILE A 272 8.34 -16.62 2.46
N GLY A 273 8.96 -16.04 1.41
CA GLY A 273 8.27 -15.10 0.50
C GLY A 273 8.31 -13.64 0.93
N LEU A 274 9.24 -13.26 1.82
CA LEU A 274 9.51 -11.86 2.20
C LEU A 274 10.73 -11.34 1.45
N ILE A 275 10.63 -10.11 0.95
CA ILE A 275 11.71 -9.39 0.28
C ILE A 275 11.88 -8.01 0.94
N ILE A 276 13.06 -7.70 1.47
CA ILE A 276 13.38 -6.40 2.07
C ILE A 276 14.31 -5.62 1.15
N LEU A 277 14.03 -4.32 0.96
CA LEU A 277 14.77 -3.39 0.12
C LEU A 277 15.22 -2.17 0.93
N ASN A 278 16.53 -2.08 1.18
CA ASN A 278 17.10 -1.18 2.18
C ASN A 278 16.95 0.33 1.86
N LYS A 279 17.04 0.78 0.61
CA LYS A 279 17.14 2.23 0.32
C LYS A 279 15.91 3.06 0.77
N ASN A 280 14.74 2.43 0.84
CA ASN A 280 13.47 3.01 1.32
C ASN A 280 12.72 2.03 2.24
N ASN A 281 13.45 1.16 2.96
CA ASN A 281 12.91 0.10 3.83
C ASN A 281 11.66 -0.61 3.26
N LYS A 282 11.64 -0.84 1.94
CA LYS A 282 10.48 -1.36 1.23
C LYS A 282 10.42 -2.86 1.48
N SER A 283 9.32 -3.31 2.06
CA SER A 283 9.10 -4.72 2.39
C SER A 283 8.01 -5.27 1.49
N LEU A 284 8.32 -6.30 0.69
CA LEU A 284 7.33 -7.05 -0.08
C LEU A 284 7.00 -8.35 0.63
N PHE A 285 5.72 -8.66 0.75
CA PHE A 285 5.27 -9.90 1.37
C PHE A 285 4.18 -10.58 0.54
N GLN A 286 4.23 -11.91 0.49
CA GLN A 286 3.17 -12.73 -0.11
C GLN A 286 2.17 -13.14 0.96
N GLN A 287 0.92 -12.73 0.77
CA GLN A 287 -0.30 -13.00 1.56
C GLN A 287 -0.16 -13.96 2.77
N GLY A 288 -0.44 -13.44 3.97
CA GLY A 288 -0.47 -14.17 5.24
C GLY A 288 -1.07 -13.27 6.34
N SER A 289 -1.28 -13.79 7.55
CA SER A 289 -1.72 -12.97 8.68
C SER A 289 -0.56 -12.09 9.16
N LEU A 290 -0.53 -10.85 8.71
CA LEU A 290 0.49 -9.87 9.08
C LEU A 290 0.00 -8.96 10.21
N CYS A 291 0.95 -8.39 10.94
CA CYS A 291 0.70 -7.24 11.79
C CYS A 291 1.96 -6.36 11.86
N GLY A 292 1.83 -5.18 12.47
CA GLY A 292 2.92 -4.24 12.68
C GLY A 292 2.55 -2.87 12.15
N LEU A 293 3.56 -2.00 12.04
CA LEU A 293 3.40 -0.68 11.44
C LEU A 293 2.92 -0.75 9.97
N CYS A 294 3.22 -1.82 9.24
CA CYS A 294 2.76 -2.01 7.86
C CYS A 294 1.29 -2.46 7.72
N GLY A 295 0.52 -2.54 8.82
CA GLY A 295 -0.85 -3.01 8.80
C GLY A 295 -0.96 -4.53 8.78
N ASN A 296 -2.17 -5.04 8.47
CA ASN A 296 -2.50 -6.47 8.55
C ASN A 296 -2.68 -7.15 7.17
N TYR A 297 -2.67 -6.37 6.08
CA TYR A 297 -2.77 -6.85 4.70
C TYR A 297 -4.02 -7.70 4.42
N ASP A 298 -5.18 -7.20 4.81
CA ASP A 298 -6.48 -7.85 4.57
C ASP A 298 -7.29 -7.18 3.45
N GLY A 299 -6.75 -6.14 2.83
CA GLY A 299 -7.40 -5.34 1.78
C GLY A 299 -8.22 -4.16 2.31
N ASN A 300 -8.23 -3.92 3.63
CA ASN A 300 -9.01 -2.86 4.27
C ASN A 300 -8.14 -1.84 5.03
N ALA A 301 -7.73 -0.78 4.35
CA ALA A 301 -6.97 0.33 4.94
C ALA A 301 -7.59 0.98 6.21
N ASN A 302 -8.88 0.79 6.48
CA ASN A 302 -9.52 1.38 7.65
C ASN A 302 -9.11 0.70 8.97
N ASN A 303 -8.67 -0.56 8.93
CA ASN A 303 -8.27 -1.30 10.12
C ASN A 303 -6.75 -1.47 10.26
N ASP A 304 -5.96 -0.93 9.34
CA ASP A 304 -4.48 -0.98 9.40
C ASP A 304 -3.90 -0.45 10.71
N PHE A 305 -4.59 0.49 11.36
CA PHE A 305 -4.22 0.99 12.69
C PHE A 305 -4.70 0.04 13.80
N THR A 306 -4.39 -1.23 13.64
CA THR A 306 -4.60 -2.26 14.67
C THR A 306 -3.37 -2.31 15.56
N THR A 307 -3.56 -2.00 16.84
CA THR A 307 -2.50 -2.04 17.86
C THR A 307 -2.06 -3.47 18.14
N ARG A 308 -0.91 -3.63 18.83
CA ARG A 308 -0.43 -4.95 19.31
C ARG A 308 -1.48 -5.68 20.18
N GLY A 309 -2.36 -4.95 20.86
CA GLY A 309 -3.47 -5.47 21.66
C GLY A 309 -4.74 -5.82 20.86
N ASN A 310 -4.68 -5.82 19.52
CA ASN A 310 -5.80 -6.04 18.60
C ASN A 310 -6.93 -4.98 18.69
N ALA A 311 -6.63 -3.78 19.18
CA ALA A 311 -7.58 -2.66 19.14
C ALA A 311 -7.35 -1.80 17.89
N ILE A 312 -8.42 -1.48 17.16
CA ILE A 312 -8.39 -0.54 16.03
C ILE A 312 -8.49 0.88 16.60
N VAL A 313 -7.53 1.72 16.27
CA VAL A 313 -7.43 3.09 16.80
C VAL A 313 -7.42 4.12 15.66
N GLY A 314 -7.87 5.34 15.95
CA GLY A 314 -7.83 6.45 15.00
C GLY A 314 -6.57 7.31 15.12
N ASN A 315 -5.90 7.29 16.28
CA ASN A 315 -4.71 8.08 16.54
C ASN A 315 -3.44 7.33 16.12
N VAL A 316 -2.58 8.00 15.36
CA VAL A 316 -1.36 7.41 14.78
C VAL A 316 -0.31 7.15 15.84
N GLU A 317 -0.17 8.04 16.82
CA GLU A 317 0.79 7.88 17.91
C GLU A 317 0.42 6.71 18.81
N GLU A 318 -0.87 6.54 19.14
CA GLU A 318 -1.40 5.39 19.89
C GLU A 318 -1.11 4.08 19.13
N PHE A 319 -1.38 4.06 17.83
CA PHE A 319 -1.07 2.92 16.96
C PHE A 319 0.44 2.61 16.98
N GLY A 320 1.29 3.57 16.63
CA GLY A 320 2.71 3.35 16.46
C GLY A 320 3.44 3.03 17.77
N ASN A 321 3.08 3.69 18.88
CA ASN A 321 3.65 3.40 20.20
C ASN A 321 3.29 2.00 20.72
N SER A 322 2.16 1.43 20.29
CA SER A 322 1.81 0.05 20.63
C SER A 322 2.77 -1.00 20.02
N TRP A 323 3.51 -0.61 18.96
CA TRP A 323 4.42 -1.47 18.22
C TRP A 323 5.89 -1.33 18.64
N LYS A 324 6.19 -0.62 19.73
CA LYS A 324 7.53 -0.61 20.34
C LYS A 324 7.99 -2.03 20.67
N LEU A 325 9.29 -2.29 20.54
CA LEU A 325 9.88 -3.55 20.99
C LEU A 325 10.11 -3.57 22.49
N THR A 326 10.48 -2.43 23.06
CA THR A 326 10.79 -2.29 24.49
C THR A 326 9.99 -1.18 25.11
N SER A 327 9.50 -1.41 26.33
CA SER A 327 8.81 -0.42 27.14
C SER A 327 9.76 0.63 27.73
N LEU A 328 11.08 0.47 27.55
CA LEU A 328 12.09 1.42 28.04
C LEU A 328 12.16 2.70 27.20
N CYS A 329 11.67 2.66 25.96
CA CYS A 329 11.65 3.83 25.09
C CYS A 329 10.47 4.77 25.43
N PRO A 330 10.67 6.09 25.32
CA PRO A 330 9.58 7.05 25.44
C PRO A 330 8.51 6.83 24.35
N ASP A 331 7.30 7.31 24.59
CA ASP A 331 6.28 7.38 23.55
C ASP A 331 6.66 8.47 22.54
N ALA A 332 6.54 8.13 21.26
CA ALA A 332 6.55 9.09 20.18
C ALA A 332 5.42 10.09 20.40
N VAL A 333 5.74 11.37 20.26
CA VAL A 333 4.78 12.48 20.35
C VAL A 333 4.60 13.10 18.98
N LEU A 334 3.43 13.69 18.75
CA LEU A 334 3.14 14.41 17.50
C LEU A 334 4.23 15.46 17.24
N HIS A 335 4.99 15.27 16.16
CA HIS A 335 6.15 16.10 15.88
C HIS A 335 5.73 17.49 15.38
N LYS A 336 6.48 18.50 15.83
CA LYS A 336 6.36 19.87 15.31
C LYS A 336 6.92 19.89 13.88
N TYR A 337 6.16 20.46 12.94
CA TYR A 337 6.51 20.47 11.52
C TYR A 337 7.94 21.01 11.28
N PRO A 338 8.88 20.23 10.68
CA PRO A 338 10.30 20.59 10.59
C PRO A 338 10.57 21.95 9.94
N CYS A 339 9.80 22.31 8.92
CA CYS A 339 9.94 23.63 8.27
C CYS A 339 9.55 24.80 9.18
N SER A 340 8.75 24.58 10.22
CA SER A 340 8.47 25.62 11.22
C SER A 340 9.66 25.85 12.16
N LEU A 341 10.49 24.83 12.36
CA LEU A 341 11.73 24.92 13.13
C LEU A 341 12.89 25.47 12.29
N ASN A 342 12.91 25.14 10.99
CA ASN A 342 13.92 25.57 10.03
C ASN A 342 13.30 26.41 8.88
N PRO A 343 12.69 27.58 9.15
CA PRO A 343 11.94 28.35 8.14
C PRO A 343 12.78 28.85 6.97
N TYR A 344 14.08 29.09 7.17
CA TYR A 344 15.02 29.49 6.13
C TYR A 344 15.19 28.43 5.03
N ARG A 345 14.83 27.16 5.31
CA ARG A 345 14.92 26.05 4.35
C ARG A 345 13.69 25.88 3.49
N LEU A 346 12.55 26.41 3.92
CA LEU A 346 11.25 26.14 3.30
C LEU A 346 11.23 26.48 1.81
N SER A 347 11.78 27.63 1.43
CA SER A 347 11.81 28.07 0.02
C SER A 347 12.64 27.15 -0.87
N TRP A 348 13.79 26.67 -0.38
CA TRP A 348 14.61 25.70 -1.09
C TRP A 348 13.90 24.35 -1.21
N ALA A 349 13.32 23.85 -0.10
CA ALA A 349 12.60 22.58 -0.05
C ALA A 349 11.42 22.56 -1.03
N GLN A 350 10.54 23.58 -0.99
CA GLN A 350 9.41 23.71 -1.91
C GLN A 350 9.87 23.74 -3.37
N LYS A 351 10.93 24.51 -3.67
CA LYS A 351 11.46 24.62 -5.02
C LYS A 351 12.00 23.27 -5.53
N GLN A 352 12.80 22.55 -4.75
CA GLN A 352 13.37 21.28 -5.19
C GLN A 352 12.28 20.20 -5.30
N CYS A 353 11.42 20.07 -4.29
CA CYS A 353 10.35 19.07 -4.24
C CYS A 353 9.26 19.27 -5.30
N SER A 354 9.14 20.47 -5.89
CA SER A 354 8.20 20.76 -6.98
C SER A 354 8.35 19.86 -8.21
N ILE A 355 9.48 19.13 -8.35
CA ILE A 355 9.61 18.10 -9.40
C ILE A 355 8.48 17.07 -9.32
N ILE A 356 8.05 16.66 -8.12
CA ILE A 356 7.03 15.64 -7.89
C ILE A 356 5.69 16.04 -8.52
N THR A 357 5.35 17.32 -8.48
CA THR A 357 4.11 17.89 -9.06
C THR A 357 4.32 18.49 -10.46
N SER A 358 5.54 18.42 -11.00
CA SER A 358 5.87 18.96 -12.32
C SER A 358 5.47 18.04 -13.47
N SER A 359 5.63 18.53 -14.70
CA SER A 359 5.41 17.75 -15.92
C SER A 359 6.27 16.49 -16.02
N VAL A 360 7.41 16.42 -15.33
CA VAL A 360 8.29 15.22 -15.29
C VAL A 360 7.52 13.98 -14.84
N PHE A 361 6.60 14.13 -13.87
CA PHE A 361 5.79 13.03 -13.34
C PHE A 361 4.33 13.07 -13.81
N SER A 362 4.00 13.90 -14.80
CA SER A 362 2.60 14.07 -15.27
C SER A 362 1.91 12.78 -15.70
N ILE A 363 2.66 11.82 -16.23
CA ILE A 363 2.14 10.50 -16.62
C ILE A 363 1.74 9.67 -15.39
N CYS A 364 2.37 9.91 -14.23
CA CYS A 364 2.08 9.20 -12.98
C CYS A 364 0.96 9.85 -12.16
N HIS A 365 0.73 11.16 -12.28
CA HIS A 365 -0.26 11.91 -11.49
C HIS A 365 -1.69 11.32 -11.50
N PRO A 366 -2.21 10.77 -12.61
CA PRO A 366 -3.53 10.12 -12.62
C PRO A 366 -3.58 8.82 -11.81
N HIS A 367 -2.43 8.20 -11.55
CA HIS A 367 -2.32 6.89 -10.89
C HIS A 367 -1.91 6.99 -9.42
N VAL A 368 -1.07 7.98 -9.09
CA VAL A 368 -0.58 8.21 -7.74
C VAL A 368 -0.66 9.69 -7.41
N ASP A 369 -1.45 10.04 -6.39
CA ASP A 369 -1.57 11.42 -5.90
C ASP A 369 -0.20 11.95 -5.43
N PRO A 370 0.35 13.00 -6.08
CA PRO A 370 1.64 13.55 -5.70
C PRO A 370 1.63 14.30 -4.37
N LYS A 371 0.47 14.68 -3.82
CA LYS A 371 0.36 15.60 -2.68
C LYS A 371 1.13 15.11 -1.45
N ASN A 372 0.88 13.88 -1.01
CA ASN A 372 1.50 13.35 0.19
C ASN A 372 3.03 13.20 0.03
N PHE A 373 3.49 12.83 -1.17
CA PHE A 373 4.92 12.72 -1.47
C PHE A 373 5.61 14.09 -1.55
N TYR A 374 4.93 15.11 -2.10
CA TYR A 374 5.42 16.48 -2.10
C TYR A 374 5.53 17.03 -0.68
N ASP A 375 4.48 16.88 0.14
CA ASP A 375 4.44 17.36 1.52
C ASP A 375 5.51 16.67 2.38
N ALA A 376 5.72 15.35 2.19
CA ALA A 376 6.80 14.58 2.80
C ALA A 376 8.19 15.07 2.37
N CYS A 377 8.43 15.22 1.06
CA CYS A 377 9.69 15.72 0.53
C CYS A 377 10.06 17.09 1.12
N VAL A 378 9.09 18.00 1.24
CA VAL A 378 9.31 19.32 1.82
C VAL A 378 9.66 19.21 3.31
N SER A 379 8.95 18.37 4.05
CA SER A 379 9.21 18.10 5.47
C SER A 379 10.62 17.54 5.69
N ASP A 380 10.97 16.46 4.99
CA ASP A 380 12.29 15.80 5.06
C ASP A 380 13.41 16.78 4.70
N SER A 381 13.23 17.53 3.61
CA SER A 381 14.19 18.52 3.15
C SER A 381 14.39 19.67 4.14
N CYS A 382 13.38 20.01 4.96
CA CYS A 382 13.53 21.00 6.03
C CYS A 382 14.21 20.42 7.28
N ALA A 383 14.09 19.11 7.52
CA ALA A 383 14.65 18.43 8.68
C ALA A 383 16.18 18.22 8.56
N CYS A 384 16.71 18.00 7.35
CA CYS A 384 18.10 17.59 7.13
C CYS A 384 19.15 18.70 7.25
N ASN A 385 19.17 19.49 8.33
CA ASN A 385 19.92 20.75 8.49
C ASN A 385 21.44 20.64 8.78
N THR A 386 22.01 19.44 8.90
CA THR A 386 23.42 19.21 9.29
C THR A 386 24.35 18.90 8.10
N GLY A 387 23.84 18.95 6.87
CA GLY A 387 24.54 18.52 5.64
C GLY A 387 23.93 17.21 5.10
N GLY A 388 23.93 17.03 3.79
CA GLY A 388 23.20 15.92 3.15
C GLY A 388 21.81 16.29 2.59
N ASP A 389 21.53 17.60 2.42
CA ASP A 389 20.28 18.13 1.85
C ASP A 389 19.83 17.44 0.56
N CYS A 390 20.79 17.12 -0.31
CA CYS A 390 20.54 16.39 -1.53
C CYS A 390 20.07 14.95 -1.25
N GLU A 391 20.59 14.27 -0.23
CA GLU A 391 20.23 12.88 0.07
C GLU A 391 18.76 12.75 0.47
N CYS A 392 18.28 13.57 1.39
CA CYS A 392 16.88 13.54 1.85
C CYS A 392 15.90 13.86 0.70
N PHE A 393 16.21 14.92 -0.06
CA PHE A 393 15.46 15.26 -1.26
C PHE A 393 15.43 14.12 -2.29
N CYS A 394 16.60 13.55 -2.62
CA CYS A 394 16.70 12.49 -3.62
C CYS A 394 15.97 11.21 -3.20
N THR A 395 15.97 10.88 -1.91
CA THR A 395 15.27 9.71 -1.36
C THR A 395 13.76 9.88 -1.46
N ALA A 396 13.23 11.06 -1.11
CA ALA A 396 11.80 11.35 -1.23
C ALA A 396 11.30 11.31 -2.69
N VAL A 397 12.06 11.91 -3.63
CA VAL A 397 11.70 11.85 -5.06
C VAL A 397 11.84 10.43 -5.61
N ALA A 398 12.87 9.68 -5.19
CA ALA A 398 13.02 8.28 -5.57
C ALA A 398 11.85 7.41 -5.08
N ALA A 399 11.32 7.66 -3.88
CA ALA A 399 10.13 6.96 -3.38
C ALA A 399 8.90 7.19 -4.28
N TYR A 400 8.69 8.43 -4.76
CA TYR A 400 7.61 8.72 -5.70
C TYR A 400 7.83 8.05 -7.07
N ALA A 401 9.06 8.10 -7.60
CA ALA A 401 9.39 7.38 -8.84
C ALA A 401 9.20 5.86 -8.71
N GLN A 402 9.52 5.31 -7.53
CA GLN A 402 9.37 3.89 -7.25
C GLN A 402 7.90 3.46 -7.23
N ILE A 403 7.01 4.23 -6.58
CA ILE A 403 5.58 3.89 -6.59
C ILE A 403 4.96 4.06 -7.99
N CYS A 404 5.41 5.02 -8.79
CA CYS A 404 5.03 5.08 -10.22
C CYS A 404 5.43 3.80 -10.97
N GLY A 405 6.63 3.27 -10.67
CA GLY A 405 7.12 2.00 -11.21
C GLY A 405 6.25 0.79 -10.86
N GLU A 406 5.60 0.76 -9.69
CA GLU A 406 4.64 -0.28 -9.31
C GLU A 406 3.38 -0.29 -10.19
N PHE A 407 3.01 0.87 -10.74
CA PHE A 407 1.96 1.00 -11.76
C PHE A 407 2.48 0.77 -13.19
N GLY A 408 3.73 0.33 -13.35
CA GLY A 408 4.38 0.13 -14.63
C GLY A 408 4.79 1.42 -15.34
N ILE A 409 4.77 2.56 -14.65
CA ILE A 409 5.08 3.87 -15.20
C ILE A 409 6.55 4.17 -14.94
N CYS A 410 7.35 4.15 -16.01
CA CYS A 410 8.77 4.42 -15.90
C CYS A 410 9.07 5.92 -16.07
N VAL A 411 9.58 6.56 -15.01
CA VAL A 411 9.94 7.98 -15.02
C VAL A 411 11.44 8.15 -14.82
N SER A 412 12.13 8.69 -15.84
CA SER A 412 13.53 9.08 -15.73
C SER A 412 13.65 10.52 -15.23
N TRP A 413 13.92 10.70 -13.94
CA TRP A 413 13.86 12.01 -13.27
C TRP A 413 15.23 12.56 -12.85
N ARG A 414 16.27 11.72 -12.79
CA ARG A 414 17.64 12.14 -12.44
C ARG A 414 18.31 12.86 -13.61
N THR A 415 19.15 13.84 -13.28
CA THR A 415 19.96 14.58 -14.24
C THR A 415 21.35 14.84 -13.64
N PRO A 416 22.37 15.26 -14.42
CA PRO A 416 23.69 15.60 -13.87
C PRO A 416 23.63 16.63 -12.73
N ASP A 417 22.69 17.58 -12.80
CA ASP A 417 22.52 18.64 -11.80
C ASP A 417 21.54 18.28 -10.67
N ARG A 418 20.81 17.18 -10.81
CA ARG A 418 19.77 16.75 -9.86
C ARG A 418 19.88 15.27 -9.57
N CYS A 419 20.33 14.96 -8.36
CA CYS A 419 20.45 13.59 -7.85
C CYS A 419 21.22 12.65 -8.80
N PRO A 420 22.42 13.04 -9.27
CA PRO A 420 23.17 12.24 -10.23
C PRO A 420 23.52 10.86 -9.67
N LEU A 421 23.59 9.88 -10.56
CA LEU A 421 24.12 8.54 -10.30
C LEU A 421 25.30 8.30 -11.25
N PHE A 422 26.44 7.93 -10.68
CA PHE A 422 27.70 7.73 -11.39
C PHE A 422 27.90 6.26 -11.74
N CYS A 423 27.15 5.77 -12.75
CA CYS A 423 27.24 4.36 -13.17
C CYS A 423 28.51 4.06 -13.98
N ASP A 424 29.10 5.08 -14.59
CA ASP A 424 30.36 5.02 -15.33
C ASP A 424 31.56 4.70 -14.43
N TYR A 425 31.46 4.96 -13.13
CA TYR A 425 32.45 4.55 -12.13
C TYR A 425 32.78 3.05 -12.20
N TYR A 426 31.82 2.21 -12.57
CA TYR A 426 31.98 0.76 -12.65
C TYR A 426 32.54 0.26 -13.97
N ASN A 427 32.72 1.14 -14.96
CA ASN A 427 33.28 0.76 -16.24
C ASN A 427 34.81 0.63 -16.17
N ASP A 428 35.34 -0.43 -16.76
CA ASP A 428 36.77 -0.52 -17.07
C ASP A 428 37.12 0.51 -18.17
N ARG A 429 38.39 0.93 -18.27
CA ARG A 429 38.81 2.15 -19.03
C ARG A 429 38.35 2.22 -20.50
N ASP A 430 38.16 1.08 -21.15
CA ASP A 430 37.81 0.98 -22.57
C ASP A 430 36.45 0.31 -22.80
N GLU A 431 35.67 0.10 -21.75
CA GLU A 431 34.41 -0.64 -21.79
C GLU A 431 33.25 0.24 -21.30
N CYS A 432 32.04 0.02 -21.82
CA CYS A 432 30.85 0.78 -21.43
C CYS A 432 29.71 -0.18 -21.13
N GLU A 433 29.89 -0.97 -20.08
CA GLU A 433 28.96 -2.03 -19.70
C GLU A 433 27.90 -1.53 -18.72
N TRP A 434 28.24 -0.63 -17.81
CA TRP A 434 27.35 -0.16 -16.75
C TRP A 434 26.55 1.06 -17.16
N HIS A 435 25.22 0.93 -17.10
CA HIS A 435 24.28 1.98 -17.51
C HIS A 435 23.26 2.24 -16.43
N TYR A 436 22.88 3.50 -16.26
CA TYR A 436 21.74 3.86 -15.43
C TYR A 436 20.44 3.36 -16.07
N LYS A 437 19.64 2.63 -15.29
CA LYS A 437 18.29 2.20 -15.62
C LYS A 437 17.33 2.81 -14.59
N PRO A 438 16.52 3.82 -14.97
CA PRO A 438 15.64 4.53 -14.03
C PRO A 438 14.58 3.62 -13.39
N CYS A 439 14.22 2.54 -14.08
CA CYS A 439 13.18 1.61 -13.69
C CYS A 439 13.71 0.18 -13.74
N GLY A 440 14.99 0.02 -13.41
CA GLY A 440 15.72 -1.25 -13.39
C GLY A 440 15.95 -1.94 -14.73
N ALA A 441 16.73 -3.01 -14.68
CA ALA A 441 16.98 -3.87 -15.84
C ALA A 441 15.96 -5.04 -15.89
N PRO A 442 15.66 -5.58 -17.07
CA PRO A 442 15.02 -6.89 -17.21
C PRO A 442 15.79 -7.97 -16.44
N CYS A 443 15.12 -9.07 -16.09
CA CYS A 443 15.75 -10.19 -15.37
C CYS A 443 17.05 -10.61 -16.08
N MET A 444 18.19 -10.34 -15.44
CA MET A 444 19.51 -10.57 -16.00
C MET A 444 19.93 -12.02 -15.80
N ARG A 445 20.78 -12.52 -16.70
CA ARG A 445 21.49 -13.78 -16.50
C ARG A 445 22.71 -13.51 -15.63
N THR A 446 22.72 -14.08 -14.43
CA THR A 446 23.82 -13.91 -13.47
C THR A 446 24.43 -15.26 -13.10
N CYS A 447 25.57 -15.27 -12.42
CA CYS A 447 26.14 -16.51 -11.92
C CYS A 447 25.29 -17.20 -10.85
N ARG A 448 24.49 -16.43 -10.09
CA ARG A 448 23.50 -16.99 -9.15
C ARG A 448 22.13 -17.22 -9.80
N ASN A 449 21.94 -16.83 -11.07
CA ASN A 449 20.77 -17.14 -11.90
C ASN A 449 21.13 -17.33 -13.39
N PRO A 450 21.81 -18.43 -13.76
CA PRO A 450 22.29 -18.61 -15.13
C PRO A 450 21.17 -18.76 -16.17
N SER A 451 19.99 -19.18 -15.69
CA SER A 451 18.79 -19.39 -16.50
C SER A 451 18.11 -18.10 -16.95
N GLY A 452 18.37 -16.97 -16.28
CA GLY A 452 17.64 -15.72 -16.50
C GLY A 452 16.15 -15.81 -16.18
N LYS A 453 15.72 -16.80 -15.39
CA LYS A 453 14.33 -16.94 -14.94
C LYS A 453 14.21 -16.44 -13.51
N CYS A 454 13.58 -15.29 -13.32
CA CYS A 454 13.30 -14.73 -11.99
C CYS A 454 11.94 -15.26 -11.49
N SER A 455 11.87 -15.70 -10.23
CA SER A 455 10.70 -16.36 -9.63
C SER A 455 9.56 -15.39 -9.30
N TYR A 456 9.84 -14.10 -9.09
CA TYR A 456 8.84 -13.09 -8.70
C TYR A 456 9.08 -11.72 -9.34
N GLU A 457 7.99 -10.96 -9.44
CA GLU A 457 7.88 -9.61 -10.01
C GLU A 457 8.59 -8.54 -9.16
N ILE A 458 9.87 -8.72 -8.79
CA ILE A 458 10.70 -7.59 -8.34
C ILE A 458 11.00 -6.76 -9.59
N ARG A 459 9.99 -6.03 -10.05
CA ARG A 459 10.08 -5.22 -11.26
C ARG A 459 10.88 -3.98 -10.93
N GLY A 460 11.95 -3.80 -11.69
CA GLY A 460 12.41 -2.47 -12.04
C GLY A 460 12.93 -1.59 -10.92
N LEU A 461 13.84 -2.12 -10.10
CA LEU A 461 14.55 -1.33 -9.10
C LEU A 461 15.53 -0.37 -9.80
N GLU A 462 15.37 0.93 -9.56
CA GLU A 462 16.27 1.96 -10.08
C GLU A 462 17.75 1.62 -9.80
N GLY A 463 18.64 1.89 -10.76
CA GLY A 463 20.07 1.94 -10.46
C GLY A 463 20.98 1.65 -11.65
N CYS A 464 22.22 1.29 -11.34
CA CYS A 464 23.23 0.95 -12.33
C CYS A 464 23.18 -0.55 -12.62
N TYR A 465 23.12 -0.91 -13.90
CA TYR A 465 23.08 -2.29 -14.34
C TYR A 465 24.07 -2.54 -15.48
N PRO A 466 24.79 -3.68 -15.46
CA PRO A 466 25.70 -4.06 -16.52
C PRO A 466 24.93 -4.57 -17.74
N SER A 467 25.48 -4.33 -18.92
CA SER A 467 25.04 -4.86 -20.21
C SER A 467 26.16 -5.76 -20.73
N CYS A 468 26.13 -7.03 -20.32
CA CYS A 468 27.17 -7.98 -20.66
C CYS A 468 27.19 -8.31 -22.16
N PRO A 469 28.37 -8.34 -22.80
CA PRO A 469 28.51 -8.70 -24.21
C PRO A 469 28.34 -10.22 -24.43
N ASP A 470 28.14 -10.61 -25.70
CA ASP A 470 27.77 -11.99 -26.08
C ASP A 470 28.86 -13.04 -25.77
N ASP A 471 30.13 -12.64 -25.73
CA ASP A 471 31.27 -13.51 -25.42
C ASP A 471 31.40 -13.81 -23.91
N ARG A 472 30.85 -12.95 -23.05
CA ARG A 472 30.80 -13.10 -21.59
C ARG A 472 29.42 -12.71 -21.04
N PRO A 473 28.35 -13.46 -21.38
CA PRO A 473 26.96 -13.03 -21.20
C PRO A 473 26.41 -13.20 -19.77
N LEU A 474 27.22 -13.68 -18.82
CA LEU A 474 26.80 -13.90 -17.43
C LEU A 474 27.40 -12.82 -16.54
N PHE A 475 26.58 -12.15 -15.74
CA PHE A 475 27.09 -11.21 -14.75
C PHE A 475 27.44 -11.94 -13.44
N ASP A 476 28.70 -11.85 -13.01
CA ASP A 476 29.13 -12.31 -11.69
C ASP A 476 28.82 -11.22 -10.65
N GLU A 477 27.84 -11.50 -9.79
CA GLU A 477 27.34 -10.57 -8.75
C GLU A 477 28.38 -10.33 -7.64
N ASP A 478 29.33 -11.24 -7.44
CA ASP A 478 30.34 -11.16 -6.37
C ASP A 478 31.61 -10.45 -6.86
N GLU A 479 31.96 -10.62 -8.13
CA GLU A 479 33.10 -9.92 -8.75
C GLU A 479 32.74 -8.60 -9.42
N MET A 480 31.44 -8.35 -9.61
CA MET A 480 30.91 -7.18 -10.32
C MET A 480 31.43 -7.07 -11.77
N LYS A 481 31.57 -8.21 -12.45
CA LYS A 481 32.09 -8.30 -13.84
C LYS A 481 31.30 -9.28 -14.70
N CYS A 482 31.29 -9.04 -16.00
CA CYS A 482 30.76 -9.99 -16.98
C CYS A 482 31.77 -11.12 -17.20
N VAL A 483 31.29 -12.37 -17.18
CA VAL A 483 32.10 -13.58 -17.30
C VAL A 483 31.50 -14.57 -18.29
N SER A 484 32.35 -15.35 -18.96
CA SER A 484 31.93 -16.44 -19.84
C SER A 484 31.61 -17.72 -19.07
N LYS A 485 32.20 -17.88 -17.88
CA LYS A 485 32.02 -19.01 -16.97
C LYS A 485 31.97 -18.50 -15.54
N CYS A 486 31.01 -19.01 -14.78
CA CYS A 486 30.84 -18.65 -13.38
C CYS A 486 31.79 -19.43 -12.47
N GLY A 487 32.09 -18.84 -11.32
CA GLY A 487 32.67 -19.54 -10.18
C GLY A 487 31.71 -20.56 -9.55
N CYS A 488 32.14 -21.11 -8.42
CA CYS A 488 31.36 -22.04 -7.62
C CYS A 488 30.96 -21.41 -6.28
N TYR A 489 29.91 -21.94 -5.68
CA TYR A 489 29.49 -21.59 -4.32
C TYR A 489 29.51 -22.85 -3.46
N ASP A 490 30.05 -22.76 -2.24
CA ASP A 490 29.97 -23.87 -1.28
C ASP A 490 28.61 -23.92 -0.57
N ASP A 491 28.45 -24.86 0.36
CA ASP A 491 27.21 -25.04 1.14
C ASP A 491 26.88 -23.80 2.02
N ASP A 492 27.90 -23.03 2.41
CA ASP A 492 27.75 -21.77 3.14
C ASP A 492 27.62 -20.56 2.20
N ARG A 493 27.53 -20.81 0.89
CA ARG A 493 27.40 -19.82 -0.19
C ARG A 493 28.59 -18.87 -0.32
N MET A 494 29.76 -19.26 0.16
CA MET A 494 31.01 -18.58 -0.12
C MET A 494 31.37 -18.76 -1.60
N HIS A 495 31.67 -17.65 -2.28
CA HIS A 495 32.04 -17.64 -3.70
C HIS A 495 33.49 -18.06 -3.88
N TYR A 496 33.76 -18.90 -4.89
CA TYR A 496 35.08 -19.37 -5.29
C TYR A 496 35.27 -19.20 -6.79
N ARG A 497 36.41 -18.62 -7.18
CA ARG A 497 36.75 -18.40 -8.59
C ARG A 497 37.01 -19.71 -9.31
N VAL A 498 36.88 -19.68 -10.64
CA VAL A 498 37.28 -20.81 -11.49
C VAL A 498 38.77 -21.12 -11.26
N GLY A 499 39.06 -22.33 -10.76
CA GLY A 499 40.42 -22.78 -10.44
C GLY A 499 40.85 -22.57 -8.98
N GLU A 500 40.02 -21.91 -8.16
CA GLU A 500 40.27 -21.73 -6.74
C GLU A 500 40.02 -23.03 -5.96
N ARG A 501 40.80 -23.28 -4.90
CA ARG A 501 40.67 -24.48 -4.07
C ARG A 501 39.64 -24.24 -2.96
N VAL A 502 38.57 -25.04 -2.97
CA VAL A 502 37.58 -25.04 -1.89
C VAL A 502 38.12 -25.86 -0.70
N PRO A 503 38.23 -25.29 0.51
CA PRO A 503 38.65 -26.04 1.70
C PRO A 503 37.66 -27.16 2.03
N SER A 504 38.13 -28.41 2.16
CA SER A 504 37.25 -29.52 2.53
C SER A 504 36.95 -29.52 4.04
N ARG A 505 35.68 -29.49 4.43
CA ARG A 505 35.25 -29.60 5.85
C ARG A 505 35.42 -30.98 6.47
N ARG A 506 35.64 -32.01 5.65
CA ARG A 506 35.94 -33.35 6.13
C ARG A 506 37.45 -33.52 6.12
N ASN A 507 38.04 -33.68 7.31
CA ASN A 507 39.37 -34.28 7.43
C ASN A 507 39.27 -35.67 6.80
N CYS A 508 39.88 -35.84 5.63
CA CYS A 508 39.96 -37.15 5.00
C CYS A 508 40.91 -38.00 5.85
N TYR A 509 40.36 -38.77 6.79
CA TYR A 509 41.11 -39.87 7.39
C TYR A 509 41.25 -40.95 6.33
N VAL A 510 42.47 -41.09 5.82
CA VAL A 510 42.87 -42.26 5.05
C VAL A 510 42.95 -43.40 6.08
N TRP A 511 42.01 -44.34 5.99
CA TRP A 511 42.03 -45.58 6.78
C TRP A 511 43.17 -46.49 6.35
#